data_AF-A0A367EM34-F1
#
_entry.id   AF-A0A367EM34-F1
#
_cell.length_a   1.000
_cell.length_b   1.000
_cell.length_c   1.000
_cell.angle_alpha   90.00
_cell.angle_beta   90.00
_cell.angle_gamma   90.00
#
_symmetry.space_group_name_H-M   'P 1'
#
loop_
_entity.id
_entity.type
_entity.pdbx_description
1 polymer ?
#
loop_
_entity_poly.entity_id
_entity_poly.type
_entity_poly.pdbx_seq_one_letter_code
_entity_poly.pdbx_strand_id
1 'polypeptide(L)'
;MKPIDVITRVVTRAVTDPAANLRVRADMSGVTVTVATWPAQQQALRALMLQGWDVTTRTRSGPYPLKVRGWSVRHLQHRRAALALAQERLSGVHATTAHLAIQAASRHLGEVPESTSAQLTSHALLAVERHLRWPQLLADICGLRRESEEPHVANLLATIKTAEGEVLALCLEHQHVAERAVAVYLRCLRHSGLSTGTAEQTALAEALLYHQALQRQPPAAAGSHLTLMNANEPARTLPAGAA
;
A
#
# COMPACT_ATOMS: atom_id res chain seq x y z
N MET A 1 6.95 -2.27 -17.74
CA MET A 1 5.59 -2.86 -17.87
C MET A 1 4.80 -2.08 -18.92
N LYS A 2 3.91 -2.72 -19.68
CA LYS A 2 3.15 -2.03 -20.73
C LYS A 2 1.96 -1.27 -20.11
N PRO A 3 1.52 -0.12 -20.66
CA PRO A 3 0.37 0.62 -20.15
C PRO A 3 -0.92 -0.20 -20.05
N ILE A 4 -1.15 -1.14 -20.98
CA ILE A 4 -2.32 -2.03 -20.96
C ILE A 4 -2.38 -2.90 -19.70
N ASP A 5 -1.24 -3.40 -19.21
CA ASP A 5 -1.20 -4.26 -18.02
C ASP A 5 -1.61 -3.49 -16.77
N VAL A 6 -1.14 -2.24 -16.67
CA VAL A 6 -1.46 -1.33 -15.56
C VAL A 6 -2.91 -0.92 -15.60
N ILE A 7 -3.41 -0.52 -16.78
CA ILE A 7 -4.81 -0.12 -16.96
C ILE A 7 -5.73 -1.29 -16.62
N THR A 8 -5.38 -2.51 -17.05
CA THR A 8 -6.13 -3.72 -16.71
C THR A 8 -6.18 -3.92 -15.20
N ARG A 9 -5.04 -3.87 -14.52
CA ARG A 9 -4.97 -4.01 -13.05
C ARG A 9 -5.79 -2.96 -12.31
N VAL A 10 -5.61 -1.68 -12.66
CA VAL A 10 -6.32 -0.55 -12.04
C VAL A 10 -7.83 -0.70 -12.20
N VAL A 11 -8.30 -1.07 -13.39
CA VAL A 11 -9.74 -1.19 -13.66
C VAL A 11 -10.32 -2.45 -13.04
N THR A 12 -9.65 -3.61 -13.15
CA THR A 12 -10.11 -4.85 -12.51
C THR A 12 -10.27 -4.69 -11.01
N ARG A 13 -9.37 -3.95 -10.35
CA ARG A 13 -9.49 -3.66 -8.92
C ARG A 13 -10.64 -2.70 -8.62
N ALA A 14 -10.81 -1.66 -9.44
CA ALA A 14 -11.80 -0.62 -9.19
C ALA A 14 -13.23 -1.11 -9.43
N VAL A 15 -13.41 -2.02 -10.39
CA VAL A 15 -14.71 -2.57 -10.76
C VAL A 15 -14.98 -3.80 -9.92
N THR A 16 -15.85 -3.63 -8.91
CA THR A 16 -16.21 -4.69 -7.98
C THR A 16 -17.40 -5.54 -8.45
N ASP A 17 -18.07 -5.11 -9.52
CA ASP A 17 -19.25 -5.79 -10.07
C ASP A 17 -18.85 -6.96 -10.97
N PRO A 18 -19.16 -8.22 -10.59
CA PRO A 18 -18.85 -9.38 -11.42
C PRO A 18 -19.62 -9.40 -12.75
N ALA A 19 -20.76 -8.70 -12.86
CA ALA A 19 -21.51 -8.57 -14.10
C ALA A 19 -20.93 -7.53 -15.08
N ALA A 20 -19.87 -6.82 -14.68
CA ALA A 20 -19.31 -5.72 -15.46
C ALA A 20 -18.69 -6.12 -16.80
N ASN A 21 -18.40 -7.42 -17.03
CA ASN A 21 -17.83 -7.95 -18.29
C ASN A 21 -16.69 -7.07 -18.84
N LEU A 22 -15.69 -6.84 -18.01
CA LEU A 22 -14.55 -5.98 -18.30
C LEU A 22 -13.69 -6.55 -19.45
N ARG A 23 -13.40 -5.71 -20.45
CA ARG A 23 -12.45 -6.02 -21.53
C ARG A 23 -11.49 -4.85 -21.74
N VAL A 24 -10.21 -5.13 -21.86
CA VAL A 24 -9.17 -4.12 -22.14
C VAL A 24 -8.44 -4.49 -23.42
N ARG A 25 -8.28 -3.53 -24.33
CA ARG A 25 -7.60 -3.71 -25.61
C ARG A 25 -6.68 -2.53 -25.87
N ALA A 26 -5.48 -2.79 -26.39
CA ALA A 26 -4.58 -1.76 -26.90
C ALA A 26 -4.72 -1.68 -28.42
N ASP A 27 -4.70 -0.47 -28.96
CA ASP A 27 -4.63 -0.17 -30.38
C ASP A 27 -3.64 0.97 -30.63
N MET A 28 -3.43 1.33 -31.91
CA MET A 28 -2.51 2.40 -32.31
C MET A 28 -2.83 3.78 -31.71
N SER A 29 -4.04 3.95 -31.19
CA SER A 29 -4.57 5.22 -30.68
C SER A 29 -4.75 5.24 -29.17
N GLY A 30 -4.28 4.21 -28.46
CA GLY A 30 -4.27 4.13 -27.00
C GLY A 30 -4.82 2.81 -26.46
N VAL A 31 -5.36 2.85 -25.24
CA VAL A 31 -5.98 1.69 -24.59
C VAL A 31 -7.47 1.93 -24.44
N THR A 32 -8.28 1.00 -24.94
CA THR A 32 -9.73 1.00 -24.79
C THR A 32 -10.14 0.02 -23.70
N VAL A 33 -10.92 0.51 -22.75
CA VAL A 33 -11.55 -0.28 -21.68
C VAL A 33 -13.05 -0.30 -21.96
N THR A 34 -13.63 -1.49 -22.02
CA THR A 34 -15.06 -1.70 -22.27
C THR A 34 -15.67 -2.43 -21.08
N VAL A 35 -16.80 -1.91 -20.60
CA VAL A 35 -17.60 -2.50 -19.52
C VAL A 35 -19.07 -2.53 -19.90
N ALA A 36 -19.81 -3.48 -19.34
CA ALA A 36 -21.21 -3.72 -19.67
C ALA A 36 -22.17 -2.74 -18.98
N THR A 37 -21.83 -2.25 -17.79
CA THR A 37 -22.73 -1.43 -16.97
C THR A 37 -22.19 -0.02 -16.80
N TRP A 38 -23.10 0.97 -16.74
CA TRP A 38 -22.73 2.36 -16.49
C TRP A 38 -22.04 2.57 -15.12
N PRO A 39 -22.50 1.94 -14.01
CA PRO A 39 -21.79 2.04 -12.72
C PRO A 39 -20.35 1.55 -12.79
N ALA A 40 -20.09 0.41 -13.43
CA ALA A 40 -18.73 -0.11 -13.62
C ALA A 40 -17.88 0.83 -14.48
N GLN A 41 -18.46 1.47 -15.49
CA GLN A 41 -17.79 2.51 -16.28
C GLN A 41 -17.35 3.68 -15.40
N GLN A 42 -18.23 4.16 -14.52
CA GLN A 42 -17.90 5.28 -13.64
C GLN A 42 -16.81 4.91 -12.62
N GLN A 43 -16.82 3.69 -12.09
CA GLN A 43 -15.76 3.17 -11.23
C GLN A 43 -14.41 3.14 -11.96
N ALA A 44 -14.39 2.54 -13.15
CA ALA A 44 -13.19 2.47 -14.01
C ALA A 44 -12.66 3.86 -14.38
N LEU A 45 -13.55 4.77 -14.78
CA LEU A 45 -13.21 6.14 -15.15
C LEU A 45 -12.55 6.88 -13.98
N ARG A 46 -13.17 6.87 -12.80
CA ARG A 46 -12.63 7.52 -11.59
C ARG A 46 -11.27 6.94 -11.20
N ALA A 47 -11.11 5.63 -11.28
CA ALA A 47 -9.86 4.96 -10.96
C ALA A 47 -8.73 5.37 -11.91
N LEU A 48 -9.00 5.45 -13.22
CA LEU A 48 -8.03 5.89 -14.23
C LEU A 48 -7.67 7.37 -14.07
N MET A 49 -8.67 8.24 -13.87
CA MET A 49 -8.45 9.66 -13.61
C MET A 49 -7.62 9.88 -12.34
N LEU A 50 -7.83 9.09 -11.28
CA LEU A 50 -7.02 9.17 -10.06
C LEU A 50 -5.53 8.84 -10.31
N GLN A 51 -5.22 8.01 -11.31
CA GLN A 51 -3.83 7.76 -11.72
C GLN A 51 -3.25 8.83 -12.64
N GLY A 52 -4.03 9.84 -13.05
CA GLY A 52 -3.57 10.94 -13.90
C GLY A 52 -3.83 10.74 -15.40
N TRP A 53 -4.50 9.66 -15.80
CA TRP A 53 -4.76 9.37 -17.20
C TRP A 53 -5.79 10.33 -17.81
N ASP A 54 -5.57 10.74 -19.05
CA ASP A 54 -6.59 11.33 -19.90
C ASP A 54 -7.51 10.24 -20.45
N VAL A 55 -8.80 10.38 -20.16
CA VAL A 55 -9.81 9.38 -20.48
C VAL A 55 -10.97 10.06 -21.18
N THR A 56 -11.25 9.61 -22.40
CA THR A 56 -12.41 10.04 -23.17
C THR A 56 -13.49 8.97 -23.11
N THR A 57 -14.73 9.38 -22.81
CA THR A 57 -15.90 8.50 -22.89
C THR A 57 -16.49 8.61 -24.30
N ARG A 58 -17.02 7.50 -24.83
CA ARG A 58 -17.90 7.55 -26.00
C ARG A 58 -19.24 6.96 -25.61
N THR A 59 -20.23 7.81 -25.42
CA THR A 59 -21.61 7.38 -25.22
C THR A 59 -22.26 7.16 -26.58
N ARG A 60 -22.38 5.90 -27.01
CA ARG A 60 -23.30 5.53 -28.08
C ARG A 60 -23.90 4.20 -27.67
N SER A 61 -25.23 4.08 -27.77
CA SER A 61 -26.02 2.91 -27.40
C SER A 61 -25.25 1.60 -27.64
N GLY A 62 -24.93 0.89 -26.56
CA GLY A 62 -23.97 -0.22 -26.57
C GLY A 62 -23.09 -0.24 -25.31
N PRO A 63 -22.15 -1.19 -25.19
CA PRO A 63 -21.25 -1.27 -24.05
C PRO A 63 -20.49 0.05 -23.90
N TYR A 64 -20.09 0.41 -22.68
CA TYR A 64 -19.62 1.76 -22.34
C TYR A 64 -18.09 1.88 -22.47
N PRO A 65 -17.53 2.33 -23.60
CA PRO A 65 -16.08 2.42 -23.77
C PRO A 65 -15.49 3.64 -23.06
N LEU A 66 -14.31 3.42 -22.49
CA LEU A 66 -13.35 4.43 -22.05
C LEU A 66 -12.11 4.32 -22.90
N LYS A 67 -11.63 5.43 -23.46
CA LYS A 67 -10.39 5.47 -24.23
C LYS A 67 -9.34 6.30 -23.52
N VAL A 68 -8.25 5.65 -23.14
CA VAL A 68 -7.08 6.21 -22.48
C VAL A 68 -6.06 6.65 -23.53
N ARG A 69 -5.70 7.93 -23.53
CA ARG A 69 -4.88 8.54 -24.61
C ARG A 69 -3.50 9.02 -24.17
N GLY A 70 -3.26 9.15 -22.88
CA GLY A 70 -2.01 9.71 -22.34
C GLY A 70 -2.24 10.36 -20.99
N TRP A 71 -1.38 11.29 -20.61
CA TRP A 71 -1.47 12.02 -19.36
C TRP A 71 -2.39 13.23 -19.46
N SER A 72 -3.17 13.50 -18.41
CA SER A 72 -3.95 14.72 -18.27
C SER A 72 -3.35 15.59 -17.17
N VAL A 73 -2.94 16.82 -17.50
CA VAL A 73 -2.41 17.80 -16.54
C VAL A 73 -3.36 17.99 -15.36
N ARG A 74 -4.66 18.15 -15.65
CA ARG A 74 -5.70 18.32 -14.63
C ARG A 74 -5.78 17.11 -13.69
N HIS A 75 -5.72 15.90 -14.22
CA HIS A 75 -5.81 14.68 -13.42
C HIS A 75 -4.52 14.40 -12.64
N LEU A 76 -3.36 14.75 -13.19
CA LEU A 76 -2.08 14.72 -12.48
C LEU A 76 -2.05 15.72 -11.31
N GLN A 77 -2.54 16.94 -11.51
CA GLN A 77 -2.69 17.92 -10.42
C GLN A 77 -3.62 17.41 -9.32
N HIS A 78 -4.75 16.80 -9.69
CA HIS A 78 -5.66 16.17 -8.74
C HIS A 78 -4.98 15.03 -7.96
N ARG A 79 -4.22 14.17 -8.65
CA ARG A 79 -3.44 13.11 -7.99
C ARG A 79 -2.42 13.69 -7.01
N ARG A 80 -1.69 14.73 -7.39
CA ARG A 80 -0.74 15.41 -6.50
C ARG A 80 -1.44 15.94 -5.24
N ALA A 81 -2.59 16.58 -5.39
CA ALA A 81 -3.38 17.04 -4.26
C ALA A 81 -3.86 15.89 -3.35
N ALA A 82 -4.30 14.78 -3.94
CA ALA A 82 -4.70 13.59 -3.19
C ALA A 82 -3.54 12.98 -2.39
N LEU A 83 -2.33 12.96 -2.96
CA LEU A 83 -1.11 12.50 -2.27
C LEU A 83 -0.72 13.45 -1.13
N ALA A 84 -0.79 14.77 -1.33
CA ALA A 84 -0.52 15.73 -0.25
C ALA A 84 -1.48 15.56 0.93
N LEU A 85 -2.79 15.40 0.66
CA LEU A 85 -3.78 15.10 1.69
C LEU A 85 -3.53 13.75 2.38
N ALA A 86 -3.00 12.77 1.63
CA ALA A 86 -2.63 11.48 2.21
C ALA A 86 -1.47 11.63 3.19
N GLN A 87 -0.43 12.37 2.82
CA GLN A 87 0.72 12.63 3.69
C GLN A 87 0.31 13.31 4.99
N GLU A 88 -0.47 14.39 4.89
CA GLU A 88 -0.99 15.11 6.05
C GLU A 88 -1.78 14.17 6.97
N ARG A 89 -2.71 13.39 6.41
CA ARG A 89 -3.51 12.45 7.21
C ARG A 89 -2.69 11.34 7.84
N LEU A 90 -1.79 10.71 7.09
CA LEU A 90 -0.98 9.59 7.57
C LEU A 90 -0.06 10.03 8.72
N SER A 91 0.57 11.21 8.60
CA SER A 91 1.46 11.73 9.63
C SER A 91 0.80 11.83 11.03
N GLY A 92 -0.51 12.08 11.10
CA GLY A 92 -1.23 12.35 12.34
C GLY A 92 -1.95 11.16 13.00
N VAL A 93 -1.97 9.96 12.39
CA VAL A 93 -2.90 8.88 12.81
C VAL A 93 -2.23 7.57 13.26
N HIS A 94 -0.98 7.64 13.72
CA HIS A 94 -0.25 6.49 14.25
C HIS A 94 -0.94 5.83 15.45
N ALA A 95 -1.56 6.61 16.35
CA ALA A 95 -2.32 6.08 17.48
C ALA A 95 -3.54 5.25 17.03
N THR A 96 -4.28 5.75 16.03
CA THR A 96 -5.39 5.02 15.42
C THR A 96 -4.93 3.71 14.79
N THR A 97 -3.74 3.70 14.19
CA THR A 97 -3.15 2.51 13.58
C THR A 97 -2.81 1.44 14.61
N ALA A 98 -2.12 1.82 15.69
CA ALA A 98 -1.81 0.90 16.78
C ALA A 98 -3.09 0.32 17.41
N HIS A 99 -4.09 1.18 17.65
CA HIS A 99 -5.38 0.74 18.18
C HIS A 99 -6.10 -0.25 17.26
N LEU A 100 -6.16 0.05 15.96
CA LEU A 100 -6.76 -0.85 14.96
C LEU A 100 -6.05 -2.22 14.93
N ALA A 101 -4.73 -2.23 14.97
CA ALA A 101 -3.94 -3.47 14.95
C ALA A 101 -4.23 -4.33 16.19
N ILE A 102 -4.27 -3.71 17.37
CA ILE A 102 -4.60 -4.37 18.64
C ILE A 102 -6.03 -4.93 18.59
N GLN A 103 -7.01 -4.14 18.15
CA GLN A 103 -8.40 -4.58 18.04
C GLN A 103 -8.57 -5.74 17.06
N ALA A 104 -7.88 -5.71 15.93
CA ALA A 104 -7.89 -6.79 14.95
C ALA A 104 -7.31 -8.09 15.54
N ALA A 105 -6.18 -8.00 16.24
CA ALA A 105 -5.58 -9.14 16.93
C ALA A 105 -6.49 -9.69 18.06
N SER A 106 -7.02 -8.80 18.90
CA SER A 106 -7.93 -9.14 20.01
C SER A 106 -9.18 -9.86 19.52
N ARG A 107 -9.84 -9.32 18.48
CA ARG A 107 -11.02 -9.96 17.86
C ARG A 107 -10.68 -11.32 17.29
N HIS A 108 -9.59 -11.43 16.54
CA HIS A 108 -9.19 -12.70 15.94
C HIS A 108 -8.86 -13.77 16.99
N LEU A 109 -8.22 -13.38 18.09
CA LEU A 109 -7.97 -14.29 19.22
C LEU A 109 -9.26 -14.78 19.89
N GLY A 110 -10.27 -13.91 20.00
CA GLY A 110 -11.59 -14.29 20.51
C GLY A 110 -12.35 -15.26 19.59
N GLU A 111 -12.17 -15.14 18.27
CA GLU A 111 -12.77 -16.02 17.27
C GLU A 111 -12.01 -17.35 17.12
N VAL A 112 -10.68 -17.30 17.19
CA VAL A 112 -9.79 -18.45 16.99
C VAL A 112 -8.73 -18.47 18.10
N PRO A 113 -9.05 -19.03 19.29
CA PRO A 113 -8.17 -18.99 20.46
C PRO A 113 -6.82 -19.70 20.28
N GLU A 114 -6.75 -20.68 19.38
CA GLU A 114 -5.53 -21.45 19.08
C GLU A 114 -4.59 -20.74 18.11
N SER A 115 -4.92 -19.50 17.71
CA SER A 115 -4.09 -18.73 16.78
C SER A 115 -2.69 -18.49 17.33
N THR A 116 -1.69 -18.82 16.53
CA THR A 116 -0.29 -18.49 16.81
C THR A 116 -0.06 -16.98 16.77
N SER A 117 1.03 -16.51 17.38
CA SER A 117 1.41 -15.09 17.32
C SER A 117 1.65 -14.59 15.90
N ALA A 118 2.18 -15.46 15.02
CA ALA A 118 2.40 -15.13 13.62
C ALA A 118 1.08 -14.91 12.87
N GLN A 119 0.06 -15.73 13.15
CA GLN A 119 -1.28 -15.58 12.57
C GLN A 119 -1.96 -14.30 13.07
N LEU A 120 -1.90 -14.02 14.37
CA LEU A 120 -2.45 -12.79 14.96
C LEU A 120 -1.79 -11.53 14.41
N THR A 121 -0.45 -11.56 14.28
CA THR A 121 0.31 -10.45 13.68
C THR A 121 -0.08 -10.26 12.22
N SER A 122 -0.05 -11.33 11.42
CA SER A 122 -0.45 -11.27 10.00
C SER A 122 -1.88 -10.74 9.82
N HIS A 123 -2.82 -11.18 10.64
CA HIS A 123 -4.21 -10.71 10.59
C HIS A 123 -4.32 -9.22 10.90
N ALA A 124 -3.64 -8.74 11.94
CA ALA A 124 -3.63 -7.33 12.31
C ALA A 124 -2.98 -6.45 11.25
N LEU A 125 -1.86 -6.87 10.65
CA LEU A 125 -1.20 -6.12 9.59
C LEU A 125 -2.05 -6.04 8.32
N LEU A 126 -2.73 -7.13 7.95
CA LEU A 126 -3.69 -7.11 6.84
C LEU A 126 -4.86 -6.13 7.12
N ALA A 127 -5.33 -6.04 8.35
CA ALA A 127 -6.37 -5.08 8.73
C ALA A 127 -5.88 -3.63 8.58
N VAL A 128 -4.64 -3.35 9.00
CA VAL A 128 -4.00 -2.04 8.83
C VAL A 128 -3.78 -1.72 7.36
N GLU A 129 -3.26 -2.64 6.57
CA GLU A 129 -3.03 -2.44 5.13
C GLU A 129 -4.33 -2.09 4.38
N ARG A 130 -5.42 -2.81 4.69
CA ARG A 130 -6.76 -2.53 4.16
C ARG A 130 -7.29 -1.16 4.59
N HIS A 131 -6.97 -0.73 5.82
CA HIS A 131 -7.35 0.59 6.31
C HIS A 131 -6.59 1.71 5.60
N LEU A 132 -5.28 1.54 5.40
CA LEU A 132 -4.42 2.54 4.74
C LEU A 132 -4.77 2.71 3.26
N ARG A 133 -5.11 1.62 2.54
CA ARG A 133 -5.43 1.55 1.09
C ARG A 133 -4.33 1.99 0.12
N TRP A 134 -3.47 2.93 0.52
CA TRP A 134 -2.40 3.51 -0.30
C TRP A 134 -1.36 2.50 -0.80
N PRO A 135 -0.87 1.52 -0.01
CA PRO A 135 0.08 0.54 -0.51
C PRO A 135 -0.40 -0.15 -1.80
N GLN A 136 -1.65 -0.61 -1.81
CA GLN A 136 -2.26 -1.21 -2.99
C GLN A 136 -2.49 -0.19 -4.12
N LEU A 137 -2.94 1.03 -3.80
CA LEU A 137 -3.11 2.10 -4.80
C LEU A 137 -1.80 2.44 -5.53
N LEU A 138 -0.68 2.43 -4.82
CA LEU A 138 0.65 2.70 -5.37
C LEU A 138 1.23 1.48 -6.11
N ALA A 139 1.04 0.27 -5.58
CA ALA A 139 1.48 -0.97 -6.20
C ALA A 139 0.87 -1.18 -7.60
N ASP A 140 -0.35 -0.67 -7.82
CA ASP A 140 -1.05 -0.82 -9.09
C ASP A 140 -0.35 -0.15 -10.27
N ILE A 141 0.37 0.94 -10.02
CA ILE A 141 1.09 1.70 -11.04
C ILE A 141 2.61 1.50 -10.97
N CYS A 142 3.09 0.69 -10.02
CA CYS A 142 4.51 0.40 -9.84
C CYS A 142 5.07 -0.26 -11.11
N GLY A 143 6.17 0.27 -11.64
CA GLY A 143 6.80 -0.25 -12.87
C GLY A 143 6.20 0.27 -14.19
N LEU A 144 5.21 1.15 -14.13
CA LEU A 144 4.78 1.95 -15.29
C LEU A 144 5.84 3.00 -15.63
N ARG A 145 6.25 3.07 -16.89
CA ARG A 145 7.05 4.19 -17.39
C ARG A 145 6.16 5.43 -17.47
N ARG A 146 6.52 6.46 -16.69
CA ARG A 146 5.75 7.70 -16.53
C ARG A 146 6.58 8.89 -16.98
N GLU A 147 6.66 9.04 -18.29
CA GLU A 147 7.44 10.08 -18.96
C GLU A 147 6.55 10.82 -19.94
N SER A 148 6.96 12.04 -20.30
CA SER A 148 6.32 12.90 -21.31
C SER A 148 7.40 13.74 -21.98
N GLU A 149 7.24 14.01 -23.27
CA GLU A 149 8.09 14.97 -24.00
C GLU A 149 7.74 16.42 -23.65
N GLU A 150 6.51 16.65 -23.16
CA GLU A 150 6.09 17.96 -22.69
C GLU A 150 6.71 18.27 -21.31
N PRO A 151 7.57 19.31 -21.19
CA PRO A 151 8.34 19.57 -19.97
C PRO A 151 7.46 19.77 -18.73
N HIS A 152 6.31 20.42 -18.88
CA HIS A 152 5.38 20.67 -17.77
C HIS A 152 4.81 19.34 -17.22
N VAL A 153 4.37 18.45 -18.10
CA VAL A 153 3.85 17.13 -17.73
C VAL A 153 4.95 16.26 -17.12
N ALA A 154 6.16 16.29 -17.69
CA ALA A 154 7.32 15.56 -17.17
C ALA A 154 7.65 15.98 -15.72
N ASN A 155 7.67 17.28 -15.45
CA ASN A 155 7.89 17.82 -14.11
C ASN A 155 6.79 17.38 -13.13
N LEU A 156 5.51 17.44 -13.53
CA LEU A 156 4.41 16.96 -12.69
C LEU A 156 4.53 15.47 -12.35
N LEU A 157 4.89 14.63 -13.32
CA LEU A 157 5.10 13.19 -13.11
C LEU A 157 6.25 12.92 -12.15
N ALA A 158 7.34 13.68 -12.25
CA ALA A 158 8.47 13.59 -11.32
C ALA A 158 8.06 13.98 -9.89
N THR A 159 7.34 15.10 -9.70
CA THR A 159 6.83 15.51 -8.38
C THR A 159 5.89 14.46 -7.79
N ILE A 160 4.99 13.89 -8.60
CA ILE A 160 4.09 12.82 -8.16
C ILE A 160 4.87 11.59 -7.71
N LYS A 161 5.90 11.19 -8.46
CA LYS A 161 6.75 10.05 -8.09
C LYS A 161 7.43 10.25 -6.74
N THR A 162 7.93 11.46 -6.45
CA THR A 162 8.49 11.79 -5.13
C THR A 162 7.43 11.68 -4.03
N ALA A 163 6.27 12.30 -4.23
CA ALA A 163 5.18 12.28 -3.24
C ALA A 163 4.64 10.86 -2.97
N GLU A 164 4.62 9.98 -3.98
CA GLU A 164 4.28 8.57 -3.81
C GLU A 164 5.30 7.82 -2.96
N GLY A 165 6.59 8.12 -3.11
CA GLY A 165 7.64 7.56 -2.26
C GLY A 165 7.48 7.96 -0.80
N GLU A 166 7.14 9.23 -0.54
CA GLU A 166 6.85 9.75 0.79
C GLU A 166 5.61 9.10 1.41
N VAL A 167 4.51 8.96 0.65
CA VAL A 167 3.29 8.26 1.12
C VAL A 167 3.59 6.79 1.42
N LEU A 168 4.40 6.12 0.60
CA LEU A 168 4.80 4.75 0.84
C LEU A 168 5.65 4.63 2.11
N ALA A 169 6.60 5.54 2.33
CA ALA A 169 7.41 5.58 3.55
C ALA A 169 6.54 5.73 4.80
N LEU A 170 5.57 6.65 4.79
CA LEU A 170 4.60 6.80 5.88
C LEU A 170 3.78 5.52 6.10
N CYS A 171 3.34 4.86 5.03
CA CYS A 171 2.62 3.59 5.14
C CYS A 171 3.49 2.49 5.78
N LEU A 172 4.80 2.45 5.49
CA LEU A 172 5.72 1.54 6.16
C LEU A 172 5.86 1.89 7.65
N GLU A 173 5.94 3.16 8.03
CA GLU A 173 5.94 3.57 9.44
C GLU A 173 4.71 3.05 10.18
N HIS A 174 3.52 3.20 9.57
CA HIS A 174 2.28 2.64 10.12
C HIS A 174 2.33 1.13 10.31
N GLN A 175 2.95 0.39 9.38
CA GLN A 175 3.14 -1.06 9.52
C GLN A 175 4.04 -1.39 10.72
N HIS A 176 5.18 -0.71 10.88
CA HIS A 176 6.08 -0.93 12.03
C HIS A 176 5.39 -0.62 13.36
N VAL A 177 4.59 0.45 13.43
CA VAL A 177 3.80 0.79 14.62
C VAL A 177 2.79 -0.31 14.94
N ALA A 178 2.09 -0.83 13.93
CA ALA A 178 1.14 -1.93 14.08
C ALA A 178 1.82 -3.22 14.57
N GLU A 179 2.96 -3.59 13.97
CA GLU A 179 3.78 -4.74 14.38
C GLU A 179 4.19 -4.63 15.84
N ARG A 180 4.73 -3.46 16.24
CA ARG A 180 5.15 -3.21 17.62
C ARG A 180 3.98 -3.30 18.59
N ALA A 181 2.85 -2.69 18.26
CA ALA A 181 1.64 -2.72 19.09
C ALA A 181 1.18 -4.16 19.35
N VAL A 182 1.06 -4.97 18.29
CA VAL A 182 0.62 -6.37 18.41
C VAL A 182 1.64 -7.20 19.17
N ALA A 183 2.94 -7.04 18.92
CA ALA A 183 3.99 -7.77 19.63
C ALA A 183 3.94 -7.51 21.15
N VAL A 184 3.79 -6.24 21.55
CA VAL A 184 3.67 -5.88 22.98
C VAL A 184 2.37 -6.42 23.58
N TYR A 185 1.25 -6.28 22.88
CA TYR A 185 -0.05 -6.81 23.32
C TYR A 185 0.01 -8.32 23.59
N LEU A 186 0.53 -9.10 22.64
CA LEU A 186 0.67 -10.56 22.79
C LEU A 186 1.67 -10.96 23.86
N ARG A 187 2.70 -10.14 24.10
CA ARG A 187 3.64 -10.34 25.21
C ARG A 187 2.95 -10.13 26.55
N CYS A 188 2.16 -9.07 26.67
CA CYS A 188 1.43 -8.72 27.89
C CYS A 188 0.40 -9.79 28.28
N LEU A 189 -0.33 -10.35 27.32
CA LEU A 189 -1.28 -11.44 27.56
C LEU A 189 -0.59 -12.72 28.03
N ARG A 190 0.56 -13.07 27.43
CA ARG A 190 1.24 -14.35 27.71
C ARG A 190 2.08 -14.37 28.98
N HIS A 191 2.78 -13.28 29.29
CA HIS A 191 3.85 -13.32 30.31
C HIS A 191 3.48 -12.58 31.59
N SER A 192 2.55 -11.62 31.53
CA SER A 192 2.24 -10.75 32.67
C SER A 192 0.83 -10.97 33.23
N GLY A 193 0.04 -11.87 32.63
CA GLY A 193 -1.32 -12.19 33.10
C GLY A 193 -2.23 -10.95 33.19
N LEU A 194 -1.91 -9.90 32.43
CA LEU A 194 -2.62 -8.64 32.48
C LEU A 194 -4.03 -8.80 31.93
N SER A 195 -4.97 -8.04 32.50
CA SER A 195 -6.29 -7.90 31.88
C SER A 195 -6.14 -7.39 30.45
N THR A 196 -7.07 -7.79 29.58
CA THR A 196 -7.06 -7.35 28.17
C THR A 196 -6.95 -5.83 28.06
N GLY A 197 -7.75 -5.07 28.83
CA GLY A 197 -7.71 -3.60 28.80
C GLY A 197 -6.35 -3.01 29.19
N THR A 198 -5.68 -3.57 30.20
CA THR A 198 -4.33 -3.11 30.59
C THR A 198 -3.28 -3.47 29.55
N ALA A 199 -3.38 -4.65 28.92
CA ALA A 199 -2.50 -5.06 27.84
C ALA A 199 -2.64 -4.15 26.62
N GLU A 200 -3.87 -3.75 26.26
CA GLU A 200 -4.14 -2.82 25.16
C GLU A 200 -3.54 -1.44 25.41
N GLN A 201 -3.75 -0.87 26.61
CA GLN A 201 -3.20 0.44 26.98
C GLN A 201 -1.67 0.44 26.96
N THR A 202 -1.05 -0.60 27.51
CA THR A 202 0.42 -0.76 27.54
C THR A 202 0.97 -0.87 26.12
N ALA A 203 0.35 -1.69 25.28
CA ALA A 203 0.75 -1.87 23.89
C ALA A 203 0.64 -0.56 23.08
N LEU A 204 -0.44 0.20 23.28
CA LEU A 204 -0.63 1.49 22.63
C LEU A 204 0.47 2.49 23.03
N ALA A 205 0.73 2.64 24.33
CA ALA A 205 1.74 3.57 24.85
C ALA A 205 3.14 3.21 24.32
N GLU A 206 3.52 1.93 24.38
CA GLU A 206 4.79 1.44 23.86
C GLU A 206 4.96 1.64 22.36
N ALA A 207 3.92 1.42 21.55
CA ALA A 207 3.98 1.63 20.11
C ALA A 207 4.17 3.11 19.75
N LEU A 208 3.53 4.02 20.50
CA LEU A 208 3.68 5.46 20.29
C LEU A 208 5.05 5.97 20.73
N LEU A 209 5.58 5.49 21.85
CA LEU A 209 6.95 5.81 22.28
C LEU A 209 7.98 5.32 21.27
N TYR A 210 7.78 4.12 20.72
CA TYR A 210 8.62 3.57 19.65
C TYR A 210 8.62 4.46 18.40
N HIS A 211 7.45 4.89 17.93
CA HIS A 211 7.35 5.82 16.80
C HIS A 211 8.06 7.15 17.10
N GLN A 212 7.83 7.75 18.27
CA GLN A 212 8.52 8.98 18.66
C GLN A 212 10.04 8.82 18.72
N ALA A 213 10.53 7.66 19.14
CA ALA A 213 11.95 7.36 19.14
C ALA A 213 12.53 7.27 17.72
N LEU A 214 11.82 6.61 16.78
CA LEU A 214 12.21 6.55 15.37
C LEU A 214 12.28 7.94 14.74
N GLN A 215 11.29 8.80 15.02
CA GLN A 215 11.24 10.17 14.49
C GLN A 215 12.38 11.06 15.01
N ARG A 216 12.98 10.73 16.16
CA ARG A 216 14.10 11.47 16.75
C ARG A 216 15.47 11.00 16.25
N GLN A 217 15.56 9.89 15.52
CA GLN A 217 16.83 9.43 14.98
C GLN A 217 17.24 10.31 13.78
N PRO A 218 18.47 10.89 13.78
CA PRO A 218 18.95 11.66 12.64
C PRO A 218 19.12 10.75 11.40
N PRO A 219 19.06 11.30 10.17
CA PRO A 219 19.06 10.54 8.91
C PRO A 219 20.37 9.81 8.55
N ALA A 220 21.22 9.47 9.52
CA ALA A 220 22.56 8.92 9.32
C ALA A 220 22.69 7.39 9.58
N ALA A 221 21.61 6.67 9.89
CA ALA A 221 21.70 5.23 10.22
C ALA A 221 20.67 4.32 9.53
N ALA A 222 19.92 4.81 8.54
CA ALA A 222 18.97 3.98 7.79
C ALA A 222 19.64 3.00 6.79
N GLY A 223 20.96 3.13 6.57
CA GLY A 223 21.72 2.29 5.64
C GLY A 223 22.27 0.96 6.20
N SER A 224 22.20 0.72 7.51
CA SER A 224 22.96 -0.39 8.11
C SER A 224 22.12 -1.50 8.78
N HIS A 225 20.79 -1.41 8.74
CA HIS A 225 19.93 -2.41 9.40
C HIS A 225 19.42 -3.54 8.48
N LEU A 226 19.89 -3.59 7.22
CA LEU A 226 19.57 -4.66 6.26
C LEU A 226 20.66 -5.76 6.16
N THR A 227 21.69 -5.75 7.00
CA THR A 227 22.85 -6.68 6.89
C THR A 227 23.10 -7.54 8.14
N LEU A 228 22.10 -7.75 9.02
CA LEU A 228 22.25 -8.61 10.21
C LEU A 228 21.29 -9.81 10.26
N MET A 229 20.88 -10.33 9.10
CA MET A 229 20.20 -11.65 9.00
C MET A 229 20.94 -12.65 8.11
N ASN A 230 22.23 -12.46 7.82
CA ASN A 230 22.98 -13.43 7.02
C ASN A 230 24.45 -13.55 7.46
N ALA A 231 24.67 -14.08 8.66
CA ALA A 231 25.94 -14.67 9.05
C ALA A 231 25.70 -15.66 10.20
N ASN A 232 25.11 -16.80 9.86
CA ASN A 232 25.26 -18.00 10.68
C ASN A 232 25.94 -19.05 9.80
N GLU A 233 27.25 -18.90 9.65
CA GLU A 233 28.15 -19.99 9.27
C GLU A 233 28.26 -20.96 10.45
N PRO A 234 28.23 -22.27 10.20
CA PRO A 234 29.06 -23.18 10.97
C PRO A 234 30.22 -23.72 10.13
N ALA A 235 31.36 -23.77 10.80
CA ALA A 235 32.69 -24.06 10.30
C ALA A 235 32.91 -25.52 9.82
N ARG A 236 33.79 -25.61 8.82
CA ARG A 236 34.86 -26.61 8.57
C ARG A 236 34.51 -28.09 8.34
N THR A 237 34.98 -28.60 7.21
CA THR A 237 35.99 -29.69 7.19
C THR A 237 36.68 -29.78 5.82
N LEU A 238 38.00 -29.56 5.80
CA LEU A 238 38.90 -30.00 4.72
C LEU A 238 39.35 -31.43 5.04
N PRO A 239 39.45 -32.33 4.06
CA PRO A 239 40.41 -33.42 4.14
C PRO A 239 41.64 -33.11 3.28
N ALA A 240 42.78 -33.43 3.88
CA ALA A 240 44.09 -33.43 3.30
C ALA A 240 44.27 -34.59 2.30
N GLY A 241 45.10 -34.36 1.28
CA GLY A 241 45.95 -35.38 0.67
C GLY A 241 45.36 -36.16 -0.52
N ALA A 242 45.89 -35.87 -1.70
CA ALA A 242 46.39 -36.90 -2.61
C ALA A 242 47.49 -36.29 -3.49
N ALA A 243 48.53 -37.09 -3.70
CA ALA A 243 49.76 -36.80 -4.44
C ALA A 243 49.53 -36.38 -5.90
#